data_AF-A0A8B7Q2H8-F1
#
_entry.id   AF-A0A8B7Q2H8-F1
#
_cell.length_a   1.000
_cell.length_b   1.000
_cell.length_c   1.000
_cell.angle_alpha   90.00
_cell.angle_beta   90.00
_cell.angle_gamma   90.00
#
_symmetry.space_group_name_H-M   'P 1'
#
loop_
_entity.id
_entity.type
_entity.pdbx_description
1 polymer ?
#
loop_
_entity_poly.entity_id
_entity_poly.type
_entity_poly.pdbx_seq_one_letter_code
_entity_poly.pdbx_strand_id
1 'polypeptide(L)'
;MPHKIGFVVVSSSGHEDGFSARELMIHAPTVSGWRSPRFCQFPQEIVLQMVERCRIRKLQLLAHQYMISSRVEFYISESLPEYFAPYQAERFRRLGYVSLCDNEMTGCKARELKSVYVDAVGQFLKLIFHENHVNKYNIYNQVALVAINIIGDPADLSDESNIASREKLIDHYLGPNTEDPALEGTCTG
;
A
#
# COMPACT_ATOMS: atom_id res chain seq x y z
N MET A 1 -17.24 -10.82 -3.84
CA MET A 1 -17.32 -9.79 -4.91
C MET A 1 -16.57 -8.59 -4.37
N PRO A 2 -15.63 -8.01 -5.13
CA PRO A 2 -14.84 -6.90 -4.63
C PRO A 2 -15.72 -5.73 -4.25
N HIS A 3 -15.51 -5.19 -3.06
CA HIS A 3 -16.27 -4.09 -2.49
C HIS A 3 -15.34 -3.02 -1.95
N LYS A 4 -15.89 -1.84 -1.63
CA LYS A 4 -15.11 -0.75 -1.05
C LYS A 4 -14.73 -1.09 0.38
N ILE A 5 -13.42 -1.13 0.66
CA ILE A 5 -12.86 -1.41 1.97
C ILE A 5 -12.74 -0.09 2.74
N GLY A 6 -13.30 -0.05 3.95
CA GLY A 6 -13.12 1.06 4.88
C GLY A 6 -11.68 1.12 5.41
N PHE A 7 -11.22 2.30 5.80
CA PHE A 7 -9.91 2.47 6.39
C PHE A 7 -9.86 3.64 7.37
N VAL A 8 -8.83 3.65 8.20
CA VAL A 8 -8.45 4.77 9.05
C VAL A 8 -7.06 5.26 8.67
N VAL A 9 -6.79 6.54 8.89
CA VAL A 9 -5.45 7.11 8.70
C VAL A 9 -4.63 6.88 9.96
N VAL A 10 -3.52 6.16 9.84
CA VAL A 10 -2.60 5.87 10.95
C VAL A 10 -1.58 6.99 11.09
N SER A 11 -0.97 7.42 10.00
CA SER A 11 0.05 8.47 9.99
C SER A 11 0.11 9.19 8.65
N SER A 12 0.71 10.38 8.67
CA SER A 12 1.05 11.17 7.48
C SER A 12 2.30 12.01 7.77
N SER A 13 3.12 12.30 6.75
CA SER A 13 4.31 13.16 6.87
C SER A 13 4.02 14.61 7.31
N GLY A 14 2.79 15.08 7.12
CA GLY A 14 2.32 16.39 7.53
C GLY A 14 1.11 16.85 6.71
N HIS A 15 0.58 18.03 7.02
CA HIS A 15 -0.46 18.66 6.21
C HIS A 15 -0.47 20.19 6.37
N GLU A 16 -1.11 20.87 5.42
CA GLU A 16 -1.56 22.27 5.60
C GLU A 16 -2.78 22.34 6.52
N ASP A 17 -2.90 23.41 7.30
CA ASP A 17 -4.02 23.65 8.21
C ASP A 17 -5.36 23.50 7.49
N GLY A 18 -6.24 22.64 8.02
CA GLY A 18 -7.54 22.34 7.44
C GLY A 18 -7.52 21.38 6.25
N PHE A 19 -6.41 20.69 5.97
CA PHE A 19 -6.29 19.67 4.91
C PHE A 19 -5.68 18.37 5.44
N SER A 20 -6.15 17.92 6.60
CA SER A 20 -5.64 16.72 7.27
C SER A 20 -5.90 15.46 6.46
N ALA A 21 -4.99 14.48 6.55
CA ALA A 21 -5.18 13.18 5.92
C ALA A 21 -6.46 12.47 6.38
N ARG A 22 -6.96 12.78 7.59
CA ARG A 22 -8.24 12.27 8.11
C ARG A 22 -9.43 12.59 7.22
N GLU A 23 -9.38 13.67 6.42
CA GLU A 23 -10.45 13.98 5.47
C GLU A 23 -10.64 12.90 4.40
N LEU A 24 -9.59 12.12 4.09
CA LEU A 24 -9.66 11.01 3.13
C LEU A 24 -10.61 9.89 3.58
N MET A 25 -10.92 9.81 4.88
CA MET A 25 -11.83 8.80 5.42
C MET A 25 -13.30 9.10 5.07
N ILE A 26 -13.64 10.34 4.71
CA ILE A 26 -15.01 10.79 4.45
C ILE A 26 -15.14 11.13 2.97
N HIS A 27 -16.13 10.52 2.30
CA HIS A 27 -16.40 10.78 0.89
C HIS A 27 -17.66 11.65 0.78
N ALA A 28 -17.50 12.96 0.81
CA ALA A 28 -18.59 13.91 0.58
C ALA A 28 -18.16 14.99 -0.43
N PRO A 29 -19.09 15.62 -1.16
CA PRO A 29 -18.76 16.65 -2.15
C PRO A 29 -18.00 17.86 -1.57
N THR A 30 -18.10 18.08 -0.26
CA THR A 30 -17.51 19.21 0.46
C THR A 30 -16.15 18.91 1.08
N VAL A 31 -15.66 17.68 1.06
CA VAL A 31 -14.34 17.36 1.62
C VAL A 31 -13.24 17.92 0.72
N SER A 32 -12.23 18.52 1.34
CA SER A 32 -11.09 19.07 0.62
C SER A 32 -10.03 18.00 0.37
N GLY A 33 -9.96 17.01 1.25
CA GLY A 33 -9.00 15.93 1.22
C GLY A 33 -7.68 16.32 1.90
N TRP A 34 -6.64 15.57 1.61
CA TRP A 34 -5.31 15.81 2.14
C TRP A 34 -4.49 16.75 1.25
N ARG A 35 -3.71 17.62 1.90
CA ARG A 35 -2.69 18.43 1.24
C ARG A 35 -1.44 18.47 2.09
N SER A 36 -0.28 18.23 1.48
CA SER A 36 1.02 18.30 2.16
C SER A 36 1.30 19.70 2.74
N PRO A 37 2.25 19.83 3.69
CA PRO A 37 2.71 21.14 4.13
C PRO A 37 3.24 21.98 2.96
N ARG A 38 3.12 23.31 3.06
CA ARG A 38 3.75 24.23 2.08
C ARG A 38 5.26 24.05 2.11
N PHE A 39 5.88 24.05 0.93
CA PHE A 39 7.32 23.84 0.74
C PHE A 39 7.83 22.56 1.41
N CYS A 40 7.03 21.49 1.39
CA CYS A 40 7.41 20.21 1.98
C CYS A 40 8.63 19.59 1.28
N GLN A 41 9.43 18.86 2.04
CA GLN A 41 10.48 18.01 1.48
C GLN A 41 9.87 16.72 0.92
N PHE A 42 10.33 16.27 -0.24
CA PHE A 42 9.84 15.01 -0.83
C PHE A 42 10.73 13.83 -0.41
N PRO A 43 10.17 12.61 -0.31
CA PRO A 43 8.77 12.29 -0.54
C PRO A 43 7.87 12.60 0.66
N GLN A 44 6.57 12.76 0.40
CA GLN A 44 5.52 12.80 1.43
C GLN A 44 4.88 11.42 1.58
N GLU A 45 4.37 11.08 2.75
CA GLU A 45 3.79 9.76 3.01
C GLU A 45 2.44 9.81 3.74
N ILE A 46 1.59 8.82 3.46
CA ILE A 46 0.36 8.54 4.20
C ILE A 46 0.27 7.03 4.43
N VAL A 47 -0.03 6.62 5.65
CA VAL A 47 -0.28 5.23 6.02
C VAL A 47 -1.73 5.05 6.41
N LEU A 48 -2.40 4.13 5.71
CA LEU A 48 -3.80 3.76 5.92
C LEU A 48 -3.84 2.36 6.52
N GLN A 49 -4.73 2.16 7.50
CA GLN A 49 -5.09 0.85 8.02
C GLN A 49 -6.48 0.50 7.54
N MET A 50 -6.60 -0.58 6.78
CA MET A 50 -7.88 -1.13 6.37
C MET A 50 -8.59 -1.72 7.61
N VAL A 51 -9.91 -1.57 7.66
CA VAL A 51 -10.73 -2.01 8.81
C VAL A 51 -10.67 -3.53 9.02
N GLU A 52 -10.37 -4.26 7.96
CA GLU A 52 -10.12 -5.69 7.95
C GLU A 52 -8.93 -5.99 7.03
N ARG A 53 -8.31 -7.16 7.24
CA ARG A 53 -7.32 -7.69 6.31
C ARG A 53 -8.03 -8.01 4.99
N CYS A 54 -7.51 -7.52 3.87
CA CYS A 54 -8.17 -7.71 2.59
C CYS A 54 -7.16 -7.94 1.46
N ARG A 55 -7.65 -8.58 0.40
CA ARG A 55 -6.96 -8.66 -0.89
C ARG A 55 -7.39 -7.46 -1.73
N ILE A 56 -6.51 -6.48 -1.82
CA ILE A 56 -6.71 -5.30 -2.67
C ILE A 56 -6.71 -5.76 -4.13
N ARG A 57 -7.73 -5.34 -4.88
CA ARG A 57 -7.89 -5.58 -6.33
C ARG A 57 -7.73 -4.30 -7.14
N LYS A 58 -8.17 -3.18 -6.58
CA LYS A 58 -8.14 -1.87 -7.25
C LYS A 58 -8.00 -0.75 -6.23
N LEU A 59 -7.11 0.20 -6.53
CA LEU A 59 -7.02 1.50 -5.88
C LEU A 59 -7.57 2.56 -6.83
N GLN A 60 -8.32 3.53 -6.31
CA GLN A 60 -8.73 4.70 -7.08
C GLN A 60 -8.28 5.95 -6.36
N LEU A 61 -7.44 6.76 -7.01
CA LEU A 61 -6.90 8.01 -6.50
C LEU A 61 -7.57 9.17 -7.22
N LEU A 62 -8.19 10.09 -6.48
CA LEU A 62 -8.66 11.36 -7.03
C LEU A 62 -7.63 12.44 -6.73
N ALA A 63 -6.80 12.77 -7.70
CA ALA A 63 -5.78 13.79 -7.56
C ALA A 63 -6.39 15.21 -7.59
N HIS A 64 -5.77 16.14 -6.88
CA HIS A 64 -6.13 17.56 -6.95
C HIS A 64 -5.81 18.12 -8.35
N GLN A 65 -6.52 19.15 -8.83
CA GLN A 65 -6.38 19.60 -10.21
C GLN A 65 -5.03 20.25 -10.59
N TYR A 66 -4.25 20.74 -9.61
CA TYR A 66 -2.95 21.38 -9.85
C TYR A 66 -1.86 21.08 -8.79
N MET A 67 -2.19 20.35 -7.72
CA MET A 67 -1.23 19.92 -6.70
C MET A 67 -0.94 18.43 -6.89
N ILE A 68 -0.54 18.07 -8.11
CA ILE A 68 -0.47 16.68 -8.58
C ILE A 68 0.95 16.16 -8.35
N SER A 69 1.08 15.04 -7.63
CA SER A 69 2.36 14.33 -7.50
C SER A 69 2.76 13.69 -8.83
N SER A 70 4.02 13.81 -9.24
CA SER A 70 4.57 13.22 -10.46
C SER A 70 4.44 11.70 -10.47
N ARG A 71 4.57 11.10 -9.27
CA ARG A 71 4.57 9.66 -9.04
C ARG A 71 4.05 9.35 -7.65
N VAL A 72 3.17 8.34 -7.56
CA VAL A 72 2.74 7.76 -6.29
C VAL A 72 3.17 6.30 -6.24
N GLU A 73 3.88 5.92 -5.19
CA GLU A 73 4.23 4.52 -4.91
C GLU A 73 3.31 3.91 -3.86
N PHE A 74 3.13 2.60 -3.96
CA PHE A 74 2.27 1.84 -3.08
C PHE A 74 3.05 0.73 -2.39
N TYR A 75 2.79 0.56 -1.11
CA TYR A 75 3.36 -0.50 -0.29
C TYR A 75 2.27 -1.14 0.56
N ILE A 76 2.38 -2.45 0.81
CA ILE A 76 1.43 -3.22 1.62
C ILE A 76 2.15 -3.85 2.82
N SER A 77 1.48 -3.95 3.97
CA SER A 77 1.95 -4.70 5.14
C SER A 77 0.80 -5.42 5.84
N GLU A 78 1.11 -6.53 6.52
CA GLU A 78 0.20 -7.25 7.41
C GLU A 78 0.13 -6.60 8.82
N SER A 79 1.21 -5.93 9.26
CA SER A 79 1.29 -5.32 10.59
C SER A 79 2.02 -3.97 10.60
N LEU A 80 1.75 -3.14 11.60
CA LEU A 80 2.52 -1.90 11.81
C LEU A 80 3.92 -2.20 12.33
N PRO A 81 4.88 -1.28 12.09
CA PRO A 81 6.16 -1.35 12.76
C PRO A 81 5.99 -1.20 14.28
N GLU A 82 6.10 -2.28 15.04
CA GLU A 82 6.33 -2.19 16.48
C GLU A 82 7.62 -1.42 16.76
N TYR A 83 7.55 -0.52 17.74
CA TYR A 83 8.60 0.44 18.11
C TYR A 83 9.93 -0.23 18.57
N PHE A 84 9.93 -1.54 18.82
CA PHE A 84 11.06 -2.28 19.41
C PHE A 84 11.65 -3.41 18.54
N ALA A 85 11.26 -3.55 17.27
CA ALA A 85 11.80 -4.61 16.42
C ALA A 85 13.10 -4.17 15.70
N PRO A 86 14.21 -4.93 15.81
CA PRO A 86 15.53 -4.56 15.25
C PRO A 86 15.63 -4.60 13.71
N TYR A 87 14.55 -4.97 13.01
CA TYR A 87 14.49 -5.09 11.55
C TYR A 87 13.35 -4.23 10.98
N GLN A 88 13.55 -2.92 10.90
CA GLN A 88 12.53 -1.98 10.39
C GLN A 88 12.34 -2.02 8.86
N ALA A 89 13.32 -2.55 8.13
CA ALA A 89 13.40 -2.39 6.68
C ALA A 89 12.44 -3.29 5.86
N GLU A 90 11.88 -4.35 6.43
CA GLU A 90 11.15 -5.38 5.67
C GLU A 90 9.63 -5.47 5.92
N ARG A 91 9.01 -4.52 6.62
CA ARG A 91 7.56 -4.65 6.92
C ARG A 91 6.65 -4.28 5.76
N PHE A 92 7.03 -3.30 4.95
CA PHE A 92 6.22 -2.83 3.82
C PHE A 92 6.76 -3.39 2.50
N ARG A 93 6.00 -4.31 1.88
CA ARG A 93 6.31 -4.84 0.56
C ARG A 93 5.88 -3.83 -0.51
N ARG A 94 6.81 -3.41 -1.36
CA ARG A 94 6.54 -2.51 -2.49
C ARG A 94 5.65 -3.21 -3.52
N LEU A 95 4.56 -2.56 -3.89
CA LEU A 95 3.61 -3.03 -4.91
C LEU A 95 3.93 -2.46 -6.28
N GLY A 96 4.53 -1.28 -6.33
CA GLY A 96 4.85 -0.57 -7.56
C GLY A 96 4.53 0.92 -7.44
N TYR A 97 4.43 1.59 -8.58
CA TYR A 97 4.11 3.01 -8.65
C TYR A 97 3.23 3.33 -9.84
N VAL A 98 2.62 4.50 -9.81
CA VAL A 98 1.89 5.08 -10.93
C VAL A 98 2.31 6.53 -11.13
N SER A 99 2.43 6.96 -12.37
CA SER A 99 2.58 8.37 -12.72
C SER A 99 1.21 9.00 -12.98
N LEU A 100 1.05 10.24 -12.51
CA LEU A 100 -0.14 11.05 -12.73
C LEU A 100 0.15 12.10 -13.82
N CYS A 101 -0.88 12.59 -14.49
CA CYS A 101 -0.71 13.60 -15.54
C CYS A 101 -0.52 15.01 -14.94
N ASP A 102 0.28 15.86 -15.58
CA ASP A 102 0.47 17.27 -15.16
C ASP A 102 -0.82 18.12 -15.25
N ASN A 103 -1.80 17.63 -16.00
CA ASN A 103 -3.09 18.25 -16.24
C ASN A 103 -3.01 19.58 -17.01
N GLU A 104 -1.92 19.83 -17.75
CA GLU A 104 -1.76 21.05 -18.57
C GLU A 104 -2.81 21.13 -19.69
N MET A 105 -3.17 20.00 -20.29
CA MET A 105 -4.16 19.93 -21.37
C MET A 105 -5.54 20.46 -20.98
N THR A 106 -5.89 20.43 -19.69
CA THR A 106 -7.17 20.99 -19.19
C THR A 106 -7.02 22.39 -18.61
N GLY A 107 -5.82 22.96 -18.68
CA GLY A 107 -5.46 24.21 -17.99
C GLY A 107 -5.47 24.08 -16.46
N CYS A 108 -5.15 22.89 -15.94
CA CYS A 108 -5.13 22.56 -14.52
C CYS A 108 -6.48 22.76 -13.80
N LYS A 109 -7.59 22.48 -14.49
CA LYS A 109 -8.97 22.69 -13.98
C LYS A 109 -9.67 21.38 -13.60
N ALA A 110 -9.38 20.30 -14.32
CA ALA A 110 -10.02 19.01 -14.08
C ALA A 110 -9.30 18.21 -12.99
N ARG A 111 -10.01 17.43 -12.19
CA ARG A 111 -9.39 16.43 -11.29
C ARG A 111 -9.18 15.13 -12.05
N GLU A 112 -8.04 14.46 -11.84
CA GLU A 112 -7.76 13.14 -12.41
C GLU A 112 -8.24 12.05 -11.44
N LEU A 113 -9.08 11.12 -11.92
CA LEU A 113 -9.39 9.87 -11.21
C LEU A 113 -8.55 8.73 -11.78
N LYS A 114 -7.45 8.40 -11.12
CA LYS A 114 -6.55 7.30 -11.52
C LYS A 114 -6.97 5.99 -10.89
N SER A 115 -7.26 4.97 -11.71
CA SER A 115 -7.48 3.60 -11.22
C SER A 115 -6.20 2.77 -11.40
N VAL A 116 -5.76 2.11 -10.33
CA VAL A 116 -4.59 1.24 -10.30
C VAL A 116 -5.05 -0.15 -9.92
N TYR A 117 -4.74 -1.15 -10.74
CA TYR A 117 -5.03 -2.55 -10.44
C TYR A 117 -3.83 -3.17 -9.73
N VAL A 118 -4.09 -3.78 -8.59
CA VAL A 118 -3.09 -4.41 -7.74
C VAL A 118 -3.67 -5.73 -7.28
N ASP A 119 -2.84 -6.74 -7.05
CA ASP A 119 -3.27 -7.99 -6.44
C ASP A 119 -2.39 -8.29 -5.23
N ALA A 120 -2.79 -7.79 -4.07
CA ALA A 120 -2.00 -7.88 -2.85
C ALA A 120 -2.86 -7.99 -1.60
N VAL A 121 -2.42 -8.83 -0.67
CA VAL A 121 -3.08 -9.02 0.63
C VAL A 121 -2.33 -8.27 1.71
N GLY A 122 -3.07 -7.61 2.61
CA GLY A 122 -2.54 -7.01 3.83
C GLY A 122 -3.59 -6.21 4.59
N GLN A 123 -3.17 -5.59 5.68
CA GLN A 123 -4.00 -4.73 6.53
C GLN A 123 -3.60 -3.25 6.47
N PHE A 124 -2.37 -2.95 6.02
CA PHE A 124 -1.85 -1.58 5.94
C PHE A 124 -1.42 -1.25 4.52
N LEU A 125 -1.89 -0.10 4.02
CA LEU A 125 -1.50 0.48 2.74
C LEU A 125 -0.73 1.76 2.99
N LYS A 126 0.51 1.84 2.51
CA LYS A 126 1.32 3.05 2.53
C LYS A 126 1.40 3.65 1.12
N LEU A 127 1.16 4.95 1.05
CA LEU A 127 1.31 5.77 -0.15
C LEU A 127 2.51 6.69 0.02
N ILE A 128 3.37 6.73 -1.00
CA ILE A 128 4.52 7.64 -1.06
C ILE A 128 4.32 8.57 -2.26
N PHE A 129 4.25 9.87 -1.99
CA PHE A 129 4.06 10.92 -2.99
C PHE A 129 5.39 11.61 -3.27
N HIS A 130 5.80 11.61 -4.52
CA HIS A 130 6.99 12.31 -5.00
C HIS A 130 6.67 13.76 -5.39
N GLU A 131 7.67 14.48 -5.87
CA GLU A 131 7.57 15.89 -6.26
C GLU A 131 6.36 16.21 -7.13
N ASN A 132 5.80 17.41 -7.00
CA ASN A 132 4.66 17.81 -7.80
C ASN A 132 5.05 18.18 -9.23
N HIS A 133 4.09 18.07 -10.15
CA HIS A 133 4.18 18.72 -11.46
C HIS A 133 4.22 20.24 -11.29
N VAL A 134 5.21 20.89 -11.89
CA VAL A 134 5.41 22.34 -11.79
C VAL A 134 4.34 23.05 -12.58
N ASN A 135 3.66 24.01 -11.96
CA ASN A 135 2.69 24.87 -12.64
C ASN A 135 2.47 26.17 -11.87
N LYS A 136 1.88 27.18 -12.53
CA LYS A 136 1.68 28.53 -11.97
C LYS A 136 0.69 28.61 -10.80
N TYR A 137 -0.10 27.56 -10.54
CA TYR A 137 -1.10 27.54 -9.48
C TYR A 137 -0.57 26.93 -8.18
N ASN A 138 0.43 26.05 -8.27
CA ASN A 138 1.05 25.39 -7.12
C ASN A 138 2.35 26.08 -6.65
N ILE A 139 2.23 27.33 -6.22
CA ILE A 139 3.38 28.17 -5.82
C ILE A 139 4.16 27.65 -4.60
N TYR A 140 3.57 26.71 -3.85
CA TYR A 140 4.13 26.16 -2.62
C TYR A 140 4.74 24.77 -2.79
N ASN A 141 4.82 24.23 -4.01
CA ASN A 141 5.32 22.89 -4.30
C ASN A 141 4.67 21.80 -3.42
N GLN A 142 3.33 21.82 -3.36
CA GLN A 142 2.55 20.88 -2.56
C GLN A 142 2.05 19.71 -3.40
N VAL A 143 1.73 18.60 -2.74
CA VAL A 143 0.95 17.51 -3.32
C VAL A 143 -0.34 17.33 -2.53
N ALA A 144 -1.41 17.00 -3.23
CA ALA A 144 -2.72 16.84 -2.62
C ALA A 144 -3.49 15.67 -3.22
N LEU A 145 -4.19 14.96 -2.34
CA LEU A 145 -5.07 13.86 -2.69
C LEU A 145 -6.46 14.18 -2.16
N VAL A 146 -7.44 14.24 -3.06
CA VAL A 146 -8.81 14.62 -2.70
C VAL A 146 -9.55 13.43 -2.08
N ALA A 147 -9.39 12.25 -2.66
CA ALA A 147 -10.02 11.02 -2.18
C ALA A 147 -9.22 9.79 -2.60
N ILE A 148 -9.37 8.71 -1.85
CA ILE A 148 -8.88 7.38 -2.20
C ILE A 148 -9.95 6.33 -1.94
N ASN A 149 -10.16 5.42 -2.89
CA ASN A 149 -10.93 4.20 -2.65
C ASN A 149 -9.99 3.00 -2.70
N ILE A 150 -10.11 2.12 -1.70
CA ILE A 150 -9.53 0.79 -1.69
C ILE A 150 -10.66 -0.19 -2.02
N ILE A 151 -10.52 -1.00 -3.06
CA ILE A 151 -11.51 -1.98 -3.48
C ILE A 151 -10.86 -3.36 -3.48
N GLY A 152 -11.50 -4.31 -2.79
CA GLY A 152 -10.96 -5.64 -2.58
C GLY A 152 -11.97 -6.61 -2.00
N ASP A 153 -11.50 -7.80 -1.67
CA ASP A 153 -12.27 -8.83 -0.97
C ASP A 153 -11.65 -9.05 0.42
N PRO A 154 -12.43 -9.37 1.47
CA PRO A 154 -11.88 -9.79 2.75
C PRO A 154 -10.93 -10.97 2.54
N ALA A 155 -9.83 -11.00 3.28
CA ALA A 155 -8.84 -12.06 3.17
C ALA A 155 -8.74 -12.79 4.50
N ASP A 156 -9.25 -14.03 4.52
CA ASP A 156 -9.18 -14.89 5.70
C ASP A 156 -7.72 -15.14 6.10
N LEU A 157 -7.49 -15.34 7.40
CA LEU A 157 -6.17 -15.73 7.92
C LEU A 157 -5.69 -17.08 7.36
N SER A 158 -6.57 -17.83 6.69
CA SER A 158 -6.33 -19.13 6.07
C SER A 158 -5.80 -19.06 4.65
N ASP A 159 -5.34 -17.92 4.13
CA ASP A 159 -4.68 -17.85 2.81
C ASP A 159 -3.39 -18.70 2.82
N GLU A 160 -3.56 -19.96 2.42
CA GLU A 160 -2.66 -21.12 2.51
C GLU A 160 -1.31 -21.00 1.78
N SER A 161 -0.95 -19.81 1.28
CA SER A 161 0.32 -19.62 0.58
C SER A 161 1.55 -19.82 1.49
N ASN A 162 1.45 -19.48 2.78
CA ASN A 162 2.54 -19.73 3.75
C ASN A 162 2.44 -21.09 4.44
N ILE A 163 1.22 -21.61 4.66
CA ILE A 163 1.03 -22.93 5.29
C ILE A 163 1.46 -24.04 4.33
N ALA A 164 1.01 -24.03 3.07
CA ALA A 164 1.42 -25.02 2.08
C ALA A 164 2.93 -24.97 1.79
N SER A 165 3.56 -23.79 1.86
CA SER A 165 5.01 -23.65 1.69
C SER A 165 5.79 -24.20 2.89
N ARG A 166 5.27 -24.00 4.11
CA ARG A 166 5.85 -24.53 5.33
C ARG A 166 5.65 -26.05 5.44
N GLU A 167 4.47 -26.56 5.12
CA GLU A 167 4.19 -28.00 5.10
C GLU A 167 5.03 -28.73 4.06
N LYS A 168 5.18 -28.17 2.84
CA LYS A 168 6.10 -28.71 1.82
C LYS A 168 7.56 -28.73 2.27
N LEU A 169 8.00 -27.70 3.01
CA LEU A 169 9.34 -27.68 3.60
C LEU A 169 9.48 -28.74 4.70
N ILE A 170 8.48 -28.87 5.57
CA ILE A 170 8.46 -29.87 6.65
C ILE A 170 8.49 -31.29 6.07
N ASP A 171 7.67 -31.59 5.07
CA ASP A 171 7.67 -32.90 4.39
C ASP A 171 8.99 -33.18 3.66
N HIS A 172 9.64 -32.15 3.10
CA HIS A 172 10.95 -32.31 2.47
C HIS A 172 12.07 -32.68 3.46
N TYR A 173 11.98 -32.22 4.72
CA TYR A 173 12.97 -32.52 5.76
C TYR A 173 12.59 -33.70 6.67
N LEU A 174 11.31 -34.03 6.80
CA LEU A 174 10.80 -35.06 7.71
C LEU A 174 10.17 -36.28 7.00
N GLY A 175 10.10 -36.27 5.67
CA GLY A 175 9.66 -37.44 4.90
C GLY A 175 10.50 -38.67 5.22
N PRO A 176 9.93 -39.88 5.15
CA PRO A 176 10.64 -41.10 5.52
C PRO A 176 11.84 -41.30 4.57
N ASN A 177 13.06 -41.24 5.12
CA ASN A 177 14.26 -41.75 4.47
C ASN A 177 14.05 -43.24 4.22
N THR A 178 13.49 -43.58 3.07
CA THR A 178 13.57 -44.92 2.51
C THR A 178 14.82 -44.92 1.67
N GLU A 179 15.86 -45.55 2.23
CA GLU A 179 17.15 -45.95 1.68
C GLU A 179 18.30 -45.48 2.58
N ASP A 180 18.44 -46.17 3.71
CA ASP A 180 19.71 -46.26 4.41
C ASP A 180 20.38 -47.58 3.98
N PRO A 181 21.29 -47.58 2.97
CA PRO A 181 21.89 -48.80 2.44
C PRO A 181 22.98 -49.39 3.36
N ALA A 182 23.05 -48.99 4.62
CA ALA A 182 24.14 -49.33 5.54
C ALA A 182 23.89 -50.59 6.41
N LEU A 183 22.79 -51.32 6.22
CA LEU A 183 22.47 -52.51 7.03
C LEU A 183 22.24 -53.77 6.18
N GLU A 184 23.19 -54.14 5.32
CA GLU A 184 23.39 -55.54 4.96
C GLU A 184 24.76 -56.01 5.44
N GLY A 185 24.75 -56.70 6.58
CA GLY A 185 25.94 -57.25 7.20
C GLY A 185 25.57 -58.16 8.35
N THR A 186 24.83 -59.24 8.07
CA THR A 186 24.64 -60.32 9.06
C THR A 186 25.10 -61.65 8.48
N CYS A 187 26.20 -62.11 9.08
CA CYS A 187 26.83 -63.41 9.08
C CYS A 187 25.93 -64.60 8.70
N THR A 188 26.42 -65.44 7.79
CA THR A 188 26.09 -66.87 7.77
C THR A 188 27.36 -67.67 8.07
N GLY A 189 27.23 -68.60 9.02
CA GLY A 189 28.28 -69.54 9.41
C GLY A 189 28.26 -70.81 8.55
#